data_AF-A0A6A0GSQ6-F1
#
_entry.id   AF-A0A6A0GSQ6-F1
#
_cell.length_a   1.000
_cell.length_b   1.000
_cell.length_c   1.000
_cell.angle_alpha   90.00
_cell.angle_beta   90.00
_cell.angle_gamma   90.00
#
_symmetry.space_group_name_H-M   'P 1'
#
loop_
_entity.id
_entity.type
_entity.pdbx_description
1 polymer ?
#
loop_
_entity_poly.entity_id
_entity_poly.type
_entity_poly.pdbx_seq_one_letter_code
_entity_poly.pdbx_strand_id
1 'polypeptide(L)'
;MVTANLSLKFRADAKARSLVMRGARDNVLCATGEYDSDDVSLFERISLYCQYFTDLIPLSFVLGFYVSIVVQRWWAQWETLPWPDTLALFVSTTVTGNDNRARMMRRAILRYANLAMVLTFAMVSPCVKKRFPTLDHIEEAGLMTANERKIYSSMRDRTSHPIYWMPLAWAGALVSRARKENKIKDDFAVKTIIDEITRVRGLCGSLLGYDWISIPLVYTQ
;
A
#
# COMPACT_ATOMS: atom_id res chain seq x y z
N MET A 1 8.54 9.91 -5.87
CA MET A 1 9.97 9.97 -6.26
C MET A 1 10.95 9.55 -5.14
N VAL A 2 10.61 9.67 -3.85
CA VAL A 2 11.50 9.29 -2.73
C VAL A 2 11.46 7.79 -2.38
N THR A 3 10.34 7.10 -2.64
CA THR A 3 10.15 5.66 -2.34
C THR A 3 10.83 4.70 -3.32
N ALA A 4 11.11 5.13 -4.56
CA ALA A 4 11.82 4.33 -5.55
C ALA A 4 13.32 4.16 -5.18
N ASN A 5 13.93 5.21 -4.63
CA ASN A 5 15.37 5.22 -4.31
C ASN A 5 15.75 4.31 -3.12
N LEU A 6 14.84 4.09 -2.15
CA LEU A 6 15.09 3.20 -1.00
C LEU A 6 14.92 1.72 -1.36
N SER A 7 13.94 1.39 -2.22
CA SER A 7 13.75 0.03 -2.76
C SER A 7 14.93 -0.38 -3.66
N LEU A 8 15.47 0.54 -4.45
CA LEU A 8 16.67 0.33 -5.26
C LEU A 8 17.92 0.08 -4.40
N LYS A 9 18.11 0.82 -3.30
CA LYS A 9 19.25 0.63 -2.37
C LYS A 9 19.23 -0.74 -1.68
N PHE A 10 18.06 -1.20 -1.21
CA PHE A 10 17.93 -2.54 -0.60
C PHE A 10 18.11 -3.68 -1.61
N ARG A 11 17.63 -3.52 -2.85
CA ARG A 11 17.83 -4.51 -3.92
C ARG A 11 19.27 -4.59 -4.43
N ALA A 12 19.99 -3.47 -4.44
CA ALA A 12 21.41 -3.44 -4.82
C ALA A 12 22.29 -4.20 -3.82
N ASP A 13 22.04 -4.08 -2.51
CA ASP A 13 22.78 -4.78 -1.45
C ASP A 13 22.51 -6.30 -1.49
N ALA A 14 21.26 -6.72 -1.73
CA ALA A 14 20.92 -8.14 -1.91
C ALA A 14 21.56 -8.77 -3.16
N LYS A 15 21.66 -8.01 -4.27
CA LYS A 15 22.30 -8.46 -5.52
C LYS A 15 23.82 -8.50 -5.40
N ALA A 16 24.42 -7.58 -4.65
CA ALA A 16 25.85 -7.60 -4.33
C ALA A 16 26.21 -8.81 -3.45
N ARG A 17 25.39 -9.11 -2.43
CA ARG A 17 25.58 -10.30 -1.58
C ARG A 17 25.40 -11.61 -2.36
N SER A 18 24.44 -11.70 -3.27
CA SER A 18 24.27 -12.93 -4.08
C SER A 18 25.40 -13.14 -5.09
N LEU A 19 25.95 -12.08 -5.69
CA LEU A 19 27.12 -12.15 -6.57
C LEU A 19 28.40 -12.53 -5.81
N VAL A 20 28.62 -11.96 -4.62
CA VAL A 20 29.76 -12.32 -3.77
C VAL A 20 29.66 -13.78 -3.30
N MET A 21 28.46 -14.26 -2.96
CA MET A 21 28.26 -15.66 -2.57
C MET A 21 28.39 -16.63 -3.75
N ARG A 22 28.02 -16.23 -4.98
CA ARG A 22 28.29 -17.02 -6.19
C ARG A 22 29.79 -17.09 -6.50
N GLY A 23 30.47 -15.94 -6.54
CA GLY A 23 31.92 -15.88 -6.75
C GLY A 23 32.72 -16.61 -5.66
N ALA A 24 32.25 -16.59 -4.41
CA ALA A 24 32.85 -17.36 -3.32
C ALA A 24 32.59 -18.88 -3.47
N ARG A 25 31.41 -19.32 -3.93
CA ARG A 25 31.12 -20.74 -4.20
C ARG A 25 31.94 -21.29 -5.36
N ASP A 26 32.00 -20.55 -6.46
CA ASP A 26 32.72 -20.96 -7.66
C ASP A 26 34.23 -21.04 -7.38
N ASN A 27 34.76 -20.10 -6.58
CA ASN A 27 36.16 -20.15 -6.14
C ASN A 27 36.43 -21.24 -5.10
N VAL A 28 35.50 -21.56 -4.19
CA VAL A 28 35.68 -22.65 -3.20
C VAL A 28 35.66 -24.03 -3.86
N LEU A 29 34.88 -24.23 -4.93
CA LEU A 29 34.92 -25.45 -5.73
C LEU A 29 36.26 -25.64 -6.47
N CYS A 30 36.88 -24.54 -6.90
CA CYS A 30 38.15 -24.57 -7.63
C CYS A 30 39.41 -24.49 -6.74
N ALA A 31 39.28 -24.09 -5.47
CA ALA A 31 40.43 -23.76 -4.60
C ALA A 31 40.74 -24.79 -3.51
N THR A 32 40.05 -25.92 -3.47
CA THR A 32 40.41 -27.04 -2.59
C THR A 32 41.53 -27.86 -3.25
N GLY A 33 42.64 -28.04 -2.51
CA GLY A 33 43.90 -28.58 -3.03
C GLY A 33 43.88 -30.08 -3.40
N GLU A 34 44.95 -30.51 -4.08
CA GLU A 34 45.31 -31.89 -4.49
C GLU A 34 44.17 -32.92 -4.44
N TYR A 35 43.36 -32.94 -5.50
CA TYR A 35 42.35 -33.96 -5.72
C TYR A 35 42.96 -35.21 -6.36
N ASP A 36 42.49 -36.39 -5.95
CA ASP A 36 42.78 -37.64 -6.65
C ASP A 36 42.15 -37.62 -8.06
N SER A 37 42.72 -38.35 -9.03
CA SER A 37 42.25 -38.33 -10.42
C SER A 37 40.78 -38.76 -10.56
N ASP A 38 40.34 -39.63 -9.66
CA ASP A 38 38.96 -40.15 -9.61
C ASP A 38 37.96 -39.08 -9.13
N ASP A 39 38.35 -38.21 -8.20
CA ASP A 39 37.51 -37.12 -7.70
C ASP A 39 37.27 -36.05 -8.76
N VAL A 40 38.31 -35.73 -9.56
CA VAL A 40 38.21 -34.81 -10.69
C VAL A 40 37.25 -35.37 -11.75
N SER A 41 37.38 -36.66 -12.09
CA SER A 41 36.48 -37.31 -13.05
C SER A 41 35.03 -37.36 -12.57
N LEU A 42 34.80 -37.59 -11.27
CA LEU A 42 33.46 -37.56 -10.69
C LEU A 42 32.85 -36.15 -10.75
N PHE A 43 33.63 -35.12 -10.43
CA PHE A 43 33.18 -33.73 -10.52
C PHE A 43 32.84 -33.32 -11.96
N GLU A 44 33.65 -33.69 -12.94
CA GLU A 44 33.36 -33.46 -14.36
C GLU A 44 32.03 -34.09 -14.78
N ARG A 45 31.77 -35.33 -14.38
CA ARG A 45 30.50 -36.01 -14.67
C ARG A 45 29.31 -35.32 -14.01
N ILE A 46 29.45 -34.84 -12.77
CA ILE A 46 28.40 -34.08 -12.08
C ILE A 46 28.16 -32.72 -12.77
N SER A 47 29.22 -32.02 -13.18
CA SER A 47 29.12 -30.73 -13.85
C SER A 47 28.42 -30.83 -15.20
N LEU A 48 28.79 -31.83 -16.01
CA LEU A 48 28.13 -32.12 -17.29
C LEU A 48 26.66 -32.54 -17.09
N TYR A 49 26.37 -33.32 -16.05
CA TYR A 49 24.99 -33.66 -15.66
C TYR A 49 24.20 -32.39 -15.31
N CYS A 50 24.72 -31.50 -14.48
CA CYS A 50 24.07 -30.23 -14.14
C CYS A 50 23.87 -29.30 -15.34
N GLN A 51 24.83 -29.25 -16.27
CA GLN A 51 24.72 -28.47 -17.51
C GLN A 51 23.55 -28.95 -18.36
N TYR A 52 23.39 -30.27 -18.51
CA TYR A 52 22.28 -30.87 -19.26
C TYR A 52 20.90 -30.43 -18.73
N PHE A 53 20.70 -30.36 -17.40
CA PHE A 53 19.43 -29.94 -16.81
C PHE A 53 19.22 -28.42 -16.79
N THR A 54 20.28 -27.63 -16.94
CA THR A 54 20.17 -26.17 -16.98
C THR A 54 19.41 -25.70 -18.22
N ASP A 55 19.56 -26.39 -19.34
CA ASP A 55 18.90 -26.06 -20.61
C ASP A 55 17.47 -26.63 -20.72
N LEU A 56 17.09 -27.54 -19.81
CA LEU A 56 15.81 -28.25 -19.87
C LEU A 56 14.61 -27.39 -19.41
N ILE A 57 14.86 -26.37 -18.57
CA ILE A 57 13.81 -25.51 -18.01
C ILE A 57 13.92 -24.11 -18.63
N PRO A 58 12.93 -23.66 -19.43
CA PRO A 58 12.94 -22.31 -19.98
C PRO A 58 12.58 -21.29 -18.89
N LEU A 59 13.52 -21.02 -17.99
CA LEU A 59 13.37 -20.09 -16.86
C LEU A 59 12.93 -18.70 -17.33
N SER A 60 13.42 -18.26 -18.48
CA SER A 60 13.06 -16.97 -19.09
C SER A 60 11.57 -16.84 -19.38
N PHE A 61 10.92 -17.94 -19.78
CA PHE A 61 9.49 -17.95 -20.09
C PHE A 61 8.67 -17.78 -18.80
N VAL A 62 8.91 -18.63 -17.79
CA VAL A 62 8.20 -18.58 -16.50
C VAL A 62 8.44 -17.23 -15.79
N LEU A 63 9.68 -16.74 -15.82
CA LEU A 63 10.03 -15.42 -15.29
C LEU A 63 9.27 -14.30 -16.00
N GLY A 64 9.11 -14.39 -17.33
CA GLY A 64 8.34 -13.43 -18.11
C GLY A 64 6.89 -13.31 -17.66
N PHE A 65 6.19 -14.44 -17.47
CA PHE A 65 4.81 -14.43 -16.95
C PHE A 65 4.75 -13.88 -15.53
N TYR A 66 5.64 -14.35 -14.65
CA TYR A 66 5.65 -13.90 -13.27
C TYR A 66 5.88 -12.38 -13.17
N VAL A 67 6.88 -11.85 -13.87
CA VAL A 67 7.17 -10.41 -13.90
C VAL A 67 5.99 -9.63 -14.47
N SER A 68 5.34 -10.13 -15.52
CA SER A 68 4.13 -9.49 -16.08
C SER A 68 3.01 -9.37 -15.03
N ILE A 69 2.72 -10.44 -14.30
CA ILE A 69 1.72 -10.44 -13.21
C ILE A 69 2.11 -9.43 -12.11
N VAL A 70 3.37 -9.42 -11.71
CA VAL A 70 3.88 -8.49 -10.68
C VAL A 70 3.71 -7.03 -11.12
N VAL A 71 4.09 -6.70 -12.37
CA VAL A 71 3.99 -5.34 -12.91
C VAL A 71 2.54 -4.90 -13.04
N GLN A 72 1.65 -5.75 -13.54
CA GLN A 72 0.22 -5.46 -13.64
C GLN A 72 -0.39 -5.17 -12.27
N ARG A 73 -0.08 -6.00 -11.27
CA ARG A 73 -0.56 -5.79 -9.89
C ARG A 73 0.02 -4.55 -9.24
N TRP A 74 1.29 -4.23 -9.49
CA TRP A 74 1.91 -3.00 -9.00
C TRP A 74 1.25 -1.76 -9.58
N TRP A 75 0.97 -1.76 -10.89
CA TRP A 75 0.30 -0.64 -11.55
C TRP A 75 -1.13 -0.46 -11.03
N ALA A 76 -1.90 -1.55 -10.88
CA ALA A 76 -3.25 -1.48 -10.34
C ALA A 76 -3.28 -1.00 -8.86
N GLN A 77 -2.27 -1.35 -8.04
CA GLN A 77 -2.13 -0.78 -6.70
C GLN A 77 -1.84 0.72 -6.73
N TRP A 78 -1.04 1.19 -7.69
CA TRP A 78 -0.79 2.61 -7.87
C TRP A 78 -2.06 3.37 -8.27
N GLU A 79 -2.86 2.84 -9.20
CA GLU A 79 -4.13 3.45 -9.63
C GLU A 79 -5.19 3.47 -8.53
N THR A 80 -5.12 2.53 -7.58
CA THR A 80 -6.05 2.46 -6.44
C THR A 80 -5.69 3.40 -5.28
N LEU A 81 -4.58 4.16 -5.37
CA LEU A 81 -4.26 5.15 -4.36
C LEU A 81 -5.34 6.26 -4.32
N PRO A 82 -6.00 6.48 -3.17
CA PRO A 82 -7.02 7.52 -3.06
C PRO A 82 -6.39 8.91 -3.04
N TRP A 83 -6.94 9.80 -3.86
CA TRP A 83 -6.58 11.22 -3.91
C TRP A 83 -7.76 12.07 -3.42
N PRO A 84 -7.55 13.02 -2.48
CA PRO A 84 -8.62 13.86 -1.94
C PRO A 84 -9.04 14.98 -2.88
N ASP A 85 -8.30 15.23 -3.96
CA ASP A 85 -8.41 16.39 -4.85
C ASP A 85 -9.83 16.56 -5.43
N THR A 86 -10.41 15.50 -5.98
CA THR A 86 -11.77 15.51 -6.53
C THR A 86 -12.80 15.86 -5.46
N LEU A 87 -12.68 15.25 -4.27
CA LEU A 87 -13.56 15.55 -3.15
C LEU A 87 -13.39 16.99 -2.66
N ALA A 88 -12.15 17.50 -2.62
CA ALA A 88 -11.84 18.88 -2.25
C ALA A 88 -12.46 19.87 -3.23
N LEU A 89 -12.40 19.59 -4.53
CA LEU A 89 -13.04 20.41 -5.56
C LEU A 89 -14.55 20.49 -5.35
N PHE A 90 -15.24 19.37 -5.18
CA PHE A 90 -16.68 19.39 -4.94
C PHE A 90 -17.06 20.04 -3.62
N VAL A 91 -16.37 19.73 -2.51
CA VAL A 91 -16.66 20.32 -1.20
C VAL A 91 -16.41 21.83 -1.21
N SER A 92 -15.38 22.31 -1.91
CA SER A 92 -15.09 23.75 -2.00
C SER A 92 -16.11 24.55 -2.80
N THR A 93 -16.68 23.95 -3.86
CA THR A 93 -17.63 24.61 -4.76
C THR A 93 -19.09 24.49 -4.29
N THR A 94 -19.46 23.39 -3.65
CA THR A 94 -20.86 23.09 -3.25
C THR A 94 -21.24 23.57 -1.85
N VAL A 95 -20.30 23.56 -0.90
CA VAL A 95 -20.53 24.04 0.47
C VAL A 95 -20.37 25.55 0.49
N THR A 96 -21.48 26.26 0.30
CA THR A 96 -21.53 27.72 0.23
C THR A 96 -21.45 28.38 1.61
N GLY A 97 -21.00 29.63 1.65
CA GLY A 97 -20.87 30.42 2.88
C GLY A 97 -19.43 30.74 3.25
N ASN A 98 -19.20 32.02 3.59
CA ASN A 98 -17.92 32.51 4.09
C ASN A 98 -17.87 32.61 5.62
N ASP A 99 -18.91 32.11 6.29
CA ASP A 99 -18.99 32.06 7.73
C ASP A 99 -18.09 30.98 8.33
N ASN A 100 -17.74 31.15 9.60
CA ASN A 100 -16.89 30.21 10.31
C ASN A 100 -17.48 28.79 10.32
N ARG A 101 -18.81 28.64 10.35
CA ARG A 101 -19.47 27.33 10.30
C ARG A 101 -19.20 26.62 8.97
N ALA A 102 -19.47 27.25 7.83
CA ALA A 102 -19.22 26.66 6.52
C ALA A 102 -17.73 26.35 6.30
N ARG A 103 -16.83 27.25 6.73
CA ARG A 103 -15.39 27.02 6.69
C ARG A 103 -14.99 25.78 7.48
N MET A 104 -15.50 25.62 8.70
CA MET A 104 -15.22 24.46 9.54
C MET A 104 -15.79 23.17 8.95
N MET A 105 -16.97 23.21 8.30
CA MET A 105 -17.54 22.04 7.63
C MET A 105 -16.66 21.57 6.46
N ARG A 106 -16.23 22.48 5.58
CA ARG A 106 -15.31 22.13 4.47
C ARG A 106 -14.02 21.49 4.98
N ARG A 107 -13.39 22.09 6.00
CA ARG A 107 -12.16 21.56 6.61
C ARG A 107 -12.38 20.19 7.25
N ALA A 108 -13.49 19.99 7.97
CA ALA A 108 -13.78 18.74 8.65
C ALA A 108 -14.09 17.59 7.67
N ILE A 109 -14.86 17.83 6.60
CA ILE A 109 -15.13 16.82 5.56
C ILE A 109 -13.82 16.31 4.95
N LEU A 110 -12.94 17.23 4.54
CA LEU A 110 -11.66 16.85 3.93
C LEU A 110 -10.69 16.22 4.93
N ARG A 111 -10.67 16.70 6.19
CA ARG A 111 -9.87 16.07 7.24
C ARG A 111 -10.32 14.64 7.51
N TYR A 112 -11.61 14.35 7.49
CA TYR A 112 -12.13 12.99 7.65
C TYR A 112 -11.76 12.07 6.48
N ALA A 113 -11.80 12.57 5.24
CA ALA A 113 -11.30 11.83 4.09
C ALA A 113 -9.80 11.53 4.23
N ASN A 114 -8.99 12.54 4.58
CA ASN A 114 -7.56 12.39 4.82
C ASN A 114 -7.26 11.41 5.95
N LEU A 115 -8.03 11.46 7.03
CA LEU A 115 -7.89 10.57 8.16
C LEU A 115 -8.16 9.11 7.75
N ALA A 116 -9.21 8.84 6.99
CA ALA A 116 -9.49 7.50 6.47
C ALA A 116 -8.36 6.98 5.57
N MET A 117 -7.81 7.84 4.70
CA MET A 117 -6.67 7.48 3.85
C MET A 117 -5.42 7.15 4.69
N VAL A 118 -5.08 7.98 5.67
CA VAL A 118 -3.92 7.75 6.55
C VAL A 118 -4.09 6.47 7.37
N LEU A 119 -5.28 6.20 7.92
CA LEU A 119 -5.56 4.95 8.63
C LEU A 119 -5.38 3.74 7.73
N THR A 120 -5.85 3.82 6.48
CA THR A 120 -5.67 2.75 5.49
C THR A 120 -4.19 2.56 5.14
N PHE A 121 -3.47 3.64 4.85
CA PHE A 121 -2.03 3.58 4.54
C PHE A 121 -1.20 3.09 5.71
N ALA A 122 -1.57 3.40 6.96
CA ALA A 122 -0.87 2.89 8.13
C ALA A 122 -1.01 1.37 8.29
N MET A 123 -2.02 0.74 7.68
CA MET A 123 -2.18 -0.71 7.67
C MET A 123 -1.33 -1.38 6.58
N VAL A 124 -1.28 -0.78 5.39
CA VAL A 124 -0.63 -1.38 4.20
C VAL A 124 0.84 -0.98 4.07
N SER A 125 1.21 0.24 4.45
CA SER A 125 2.56 0.79 4.25
C SER A 125 3.37 0.80 5.54
N PRO A 126 4.50 0.07 5.61
CA PRO A 126 5.39 0.11 6.77
C PRO A 126 5.96 1.51 7.04
N CYS A 127 6.18 2.31 6.01
CA CYS A 127 6.69 3.68 6.15
C CYS A 127 5.68 4.58 6.87
N VAL A 128 4.39 4.44 6.53
CA VAL A 128 3.31 5.20 7.19
C VAL A 128 3.07 4.66 8.59
N LYS A 129 3.14 3.33 8.79
CA LYS A 129 3.06 2.71 10.12
C LYS A 129 4.17 3.21 11.06
N LYS A 130 5.39 3.38 10.56
CA LYS A 130 6.51 3.96 11.34
C LYS A 130 6.27 5.41 11.72
N ARG A 131 5.64 6.19 10.83
CA ARG A 131 5.28 7.60 11.10
C ARG A 131 4.11 7.73 12.07
N PHE A 132 3.13 6.84 11.98
CA PHE A 132 1.93 6.82 12.82
C PHE A 132 1.73 5.44 13.48
N PRO A 133 2.54 5.07 14.48
CA PRO A 133 2.43 3.76 15.13
C PRO A 133 1.13 3.60 15.93
N THR A 134 0.76 4.66 16.66
CA THR A 134 -0.42 4.72 17.55
C THR A 134 -1.41 5.79 17.09
N LEU A 135 -2.63 5.72 17.63
CA LEU A 135 -3.65 6.75 17.38
C LEU A 135 -3.26 8.13 17.96
N ASP A 136 -2.38 8.16 18.96
CA ASP A 136 -1.93 9.42 19.58
C ASP A 136 -1.10 10.24 18.59
N HIS A 137 -0.23 9.59 17.81
CA HIS A 137 0.54 10.26 16.74
C HIS A 137 -0.38 10.85 15.64
N ILE A 138 -1.55 10.24 15.42
CA ILE A 138 -2.54 10.75 14.46
C ILE A 138 -3.28 11.98 15.04
N GLU A 139 -3.56 11.97 16.35
CA GLU A 139 -4.11 13.13 17.06
C GLU A 139 -3.13 14.29 17.10
N GLU A 140 -1.88 14.05 17.48
CA GLU A 140 -0.80 15.06 17.52
C GLU A 140 -0.53 15.67 16.15
N ALA A 141 -0.65 14.89 15.08
CA ALA A 141 -0.56 15.39 13.70
C ALA A 141 -1.76 16.24 13.25
N GLY A 142 -2.79 16.39 14.10
CA GLY A 142 -3.99 17.18 13.82
C GLY A 142 -4.95 16.53 12.81
N LEU A 143 -4.78 15.24 12.53
CA LEU A 143 -5.67 14.50 11.63
C LEU A 143 -6.97 14.08 12.33
N MET A 144 -6.92 13.85 13.64
CA MET A 144 -8.05 13.47 14.48
C MET A 144 -8.08 14.35 15.72
N THR A 145 -9.27 14.68 16.24
CA THR A 145 -9.39 15.38 17.53
C THR A 145 -9.44 14.40 18.70
N ALA A 146 -9.12 14.85 19.92
CA ALA A 146 -9.21 14.01 21.13
C ALA A 146 -10.58 13.34 21.31
N ASN A 147 -11.66 14.07 21.03
CA ASN A 147 -13.03 13.56 21.11
C ASN A 147 -13.28 12.47 20.07
N GLU A 148 -12.83 12.68 18.83
CA GLU A 148 -12.93 11.68 17.77
C GLU A 148 -12.11 10.44 18.08
N ARG A 149 -10.91 10.58 18.67
CA ARG A 149 -10.08 9.45 19.11
C ARG A 149 -10.79 8.62 20.15
N LYS A 150 -11.46 9.24 21.12
CA LYS A 150 -12.24 8.53 22.13
C LYS A 150 -13.38 7.71 21.50
N ILE A 151 -14.10 8.29 20.54
CA ILE A 151 -15.18 7.57 19.84
C ILE A 151 -14.59 6.44 18.99
N TYR A 152 -13.51 6.71 18.25
CA TYR A 152 -12.84 5.74 17.39
C TYR A 152 -12.30 4.54 18.19
N SER A 153 -11.60 4.78 19.30
CA SER A 153 -11.11 3.73 20.19
C SER A 153 -12.25 2.89 20.76
N SER A 154 -13.31 3.53 21.27
CA SER A 154 -14.48 2.81 21.80
C SER A 154 -15.15 1.88 20.78
N MET A 155 -15.12 2.26 19.49
CA MET A 155 -15.64 1.42 18.41
C MET A 155 -14.65 0.32 18.02
N ARG A 156 -13.35 0.63 18.01
CA ARG A 156 -12.29 -0.33 17.73
C ARG A 156 -12.31 -1.49 18.73
N ASP A 157 -12.58 -1.21 20.01
CA ASP A 157 -12.63 -2.24 21.05
C ASP A 157 -13.82 -3.19 20.90
N ARG A 158 -14.84 -2.81 20.12
CA ARG A 158 -16.05 -3.61 19.86
C ARG A 158 -15.94 -4.51 18.63
N THR A 159 -14.91 -4.36 17.80
CA THR A 159 -14.78 -5.13 16.56
C THR A 159 -13.35 -5.52 16.27
N SER A 160 -13.15 -6.77 15.85
CA SER A 160 -11.84 -7.23 15.40
C SER A 160 -11.48 -6.73 14.00
N HIS A 161 -12.42 -6.12 13.27
CA HIS A 161 -12.21 -5.68 11.90
C HIS A 161 -11.64 -4.27 11.81
N PRO A 162 -10.87 -3.95 10.75
CA PRO A 162 -10.42 -2.60 10.48
C PRO A 162 -11.57 -1.60 10.31
N ILE A 163 -11.55 -0.51 11.08
CA ILE A 163 -12.58 0.55 11.05
C ILE A 163 -12.11 1.82 10.34
N TYR A 164 -11.29 1.69 9.30
CA TYR A 164 -10.80 2.80 8.47
C TYR A 164 -11.94 3.59 7.77
N TRP A 165 -13.09 2.96 7.57
CA TRP A 165 -14.29 3.54 6.93
C TRP A 165 -15.03 4.54 7.82
N MET A 166 -14.80 4.52 9.13
CA MET A 166 -15.56 5.30 10.11
C MET A 166 -15.44 6.83 9.92
N PRO A 167 -14.26 7.41 9.65
CA PRO A 167 -14.17 8.83 9.29
C PRO A 167 -14.97 9.18 8.02
N LEU A 168 -15.06 8.29 7.03
CA LEU A 168 -15.86 8.54 5.82
C LEU A 168 -17.36 8.58 6.14
N ALA A 169 -17.83 7.75 7.08
CA ALA A 169 -19.20 7.84 7.59
C ALA A 169 -19.45 9.18 8.32
N TRP A 170 -18.48 9.68 9.09
CA TRP A 170 -18.57 11.01 9.70
C TRP A 170 -18.58 12.15 8.67
N ALA A 171 -17.81 12.02 7.60
CA ALA A 171 -17.84 12.95 6.47
C ALA A 171 -19.22 12.98 5.82
N GLY A 172 -19.81 11.82 5.53
CA GLY A 172 -21.16 11.72 4.98
C GLY A 172 -22.22 12.34 5.90
N ALA A 173 -22.15 12.07 7.21
CA ALA A 173 -23.05 12.67 8.19
C ALA A 173 -22.91 14.21 8.25
N LEU A 174 -21.69 14.74 8.07
CA LEU A 174 -21.44 16.18 8.04
C LEU A 174 -21.98 16.82 6.75
N VAL A 175 -21.92 16.12 5.61
CA VAL A 175 -22.55 16.54 4.35
C VAL A 175 -24.07 16.59 4.49
N SER A 176 -24.69 15.55 5.08
CA SER A 176 -26.14 15.56 5.36
C SER A 176 -26.52 16.70 6.30
N ARG A 177 -25.67 17.03 7.29
CA ARG A 177 -25.88 18.18 8.17
C ARG A 177 -25.74 19.51 7.41
N ALA A 178 -24.77 19.63 6.50
CA ALA A 178 -24.60 20.83 5.66
C ALA A 178 -25.83 21.10 4.81
N ARG A 179 -26.50 20.05 4.33
CA ARG A 179 -27.78 20.18 3.63
C ARG A 179 -28.89 20.69 4.54
N LYS A 180 -29.03 20.11 5.74
CA LYS A 180 -30.04 20.55 6.74
C LYS A 180 -29.82 22.00 7.19
N GLU A 181 -28.57 22.43 7.32
CA GLU A 181 -28.19 23.81 7.64
C GLU A 181 -28.25 24.75 6.42
N ASN A 182 -28.79 24.28 5.28
CA ASN A 182 -28.91 25.01 4.01
C ASN A 182 -27.58 25.60 3.49
N LYS A 183 -26.45 24.98 3.83
CA LYS A 183 -25.10 25.30 3.32
C LYS A 183 -24.87 24.69 1.94
N ILE A 184 -25.49 23.55 1.69
CA ILE A 184 -25.60 22.93 0.37
C ILE A 184 -27.04 23.15 -0.10
N LYS A 185 -27.20 23.81 -1.24
CA LYS A 185 -28.50 24.26 -1.75
C LYS A 185 -29.28 23.13 -2.44
N ASP A 186 -28.57 22.25 -3.12
CA ASP A 186 -29.13 21.25 -4.03
C ASP A 186 -28.81 19.81 -3.58
N ASP A 187 -29.77 18.91 -3.77
CA ASP A 187 -29.65 17.50 -3.39
C ASP A 187 -28.77 16.72 -4.38
N PHE A 188 -28.67 17.15 -5.65
CA PHE A 188 -27.69 16.57 -6.57
C PHE A 188 -26.26 16.86 -6.12
N ALA A 189 -25.99 18.06 -5.60
CA ALA A 189 -24.68 18.38 -5.03
C ALA A 189 -24.34 17.51 -3.81
N VAL A 190 -25.33 17.21 -2.96
CA VAL A 190 -25.16 16.25 -1.84
C VAL A 190 -24.80 14.87 -2.38
N LYS A 191 -25.55 14.37 -3.37
CA LYS A 191 -25.29 13.07 -3.99
C LYS A 191 -23.87 13.00 -4.56
N THR A 192 -23.44 14.00 -5.33
CA THR A 192 -22.09 14.05 -5.91
C THR A 192 -21.00 13.92 -4.85
N ILE A 193 -21.12 14.64 -3.72
CA ILE A 193 -20.14 14.54 -2.64
C ILE A 193 -20.16 13.15 -1.98
N ILE A 194 -21.35 12.59 -1.74
CA ILE A 194 -21.50 11.25 -1.13
C ILE A 194 -20.95 10.15 -2.06
N ASP A 195 -21.19 10.25 -3.36
CA ASP A 195 -20.65 9.33 -4.36
C ASP A 195 -19.11 9.40 -4.37
N GLU A 196 -18.52 10.59 -4.25
CA GLU A 196 -17.08 10.77 -4.15
C GLU A 196 -16.47 10.25 -2.83
N ILE A 197 -17.15 10.44 -1.69
CA ILE A 197 -16.76 9.82 -0.42
C ILE A 197 -16.78 8.29 -0.56
N THR A 198 -17.78 7.74 -1.24
CA THR A 198 -17.92 6.31 -1.49
C THR A 198 -16.83 5.81 -2.44
N ARG A 199 -16.44 6.60 -3.45
CA ARG A 199 -15.30 6.32 -4.32
C ARG A 199 -14.01 6.23 -3.53
N VAL A 200 -13.73 7.18 -2.64
CA VAL A 200 -12.56 7.14 -1.75
C VAL A 200 -12.59 5.88 -0.87
N ARG A 201 -13.75 5.53 -0.30
CA ARG A 201 -13.93 4.27 0.47
C ARG A 201 -13.58 3.05 -0.39
N GLY A 202 -14.06 3.01 -1.62
CA GLY A 202 -13.81 1.94 -2.59
C GLY A 202 -12.32 1.75 -2.85
N LEU A 203 -11.61 2.85 -3.15
CA LEU A 203 -10.16 2.85 -3.37
C LEU A 203 -9.38 2.35 -2.15
N CYS A 204 -9.70 2.85 -0.95
CA CYS A 204 -9.11 2.34 0.29
C CYS A 204 -9.37 0.83 0.50
N GLY A 205 -10.58 0.37 0.18
CA GLY A 205 -10.94 -1.05 0.26
C GLY A 205 -10.17 -1.92 -0.74
N SER A 206 -10.03 -1.46 -1.98
CA SER A 206 -9.23 -2.16 -3.00
C SER A 206 -7.77 -2.26 -2.60
N LEU A 207 -7.21 -1.20 -2.02
CA LEU A 207 -5.83 -1.20 -1.53
C LEU A 207 -5.62 -2.25 -0.41
N LEU A 208 -6.56 -2.35 0.54
CA LEU A 208 -6.53 -3.41 1.56
C LEU A 208 -6.72 -4.81 0.95
N GLY A 209 -7.50 -4.92 -0.13
CA GLY A 209 -7.65 -6.17 -0.87
C GLY A 209 -6.34 -6.65 -1.49
N TYR A 210 -5.53 -5.74 -2.05
CA TYR A 210 -4.20 -6.07 -2.59
C TYR A 210 -3.19 -6.45 -1.51
N ASP A 211 -3.29 -5.85 -0.32
CA ASP A 211 -2.46 -6.19 0.84
C ASP A 211 -2.83 -7.57 1.41
N TRP A 212 -4.13 -7.86 1.51
CA TRP A 212 -4.63 -9.14 2.01
C TRP A 212 -4.33 -10.29 1.03
N ILE A 213 -4.58 -10.09 -0.26
CA ILE A 213 -4.46 -11.12 -1.29
C ILE A 213 -3.17 -10.86 -2.07
N SER A 214 -2.06 -11.45 -1.61
CA SER A 214 -0.78 -11.42 -2.32
C SER A 214 -0.80 -12.29 -3.59
N ILE A 215 0.27 -12.24 -4.38
CA ILE A 215 0.49 -13.24 -5.43
C ILE A 215 0.55 -14.62 -4.74
N PRO A 216 -0.13 -15.66 -5.26
CA PRO A 216 -0.11 -16.99 -4.66
C PRO A 216 1.32 -17.47 -4.47
N LEU A 217 1.61 -17.97 -3.27
CA LEU A 217 2.98 -18.34 -2.86
C LEU A 217 3.63 -19.35 -3.82
N VAL A 218 2.82 -20.25 -4.40
CA VAL A 218 3.27 -21.23 -5.40
C VAL A 218 3.88 -20.61 -6.66
N TYR A 219 3.52 -19.38 -7.02
CA TYR A 219 4.13 -18.67 -8.15
C TYR A 219 5.45 -17.98 -7.78
N THR A 220 5.74 -17.84 -6.48
CA THR A 220 6.93 -17.15 -5.96
C THR A 220 8.02 -18.12 -5.49
N GLN A 221 7.65 -19.34 -5.10
CA GLN A 221 8.57 -20.42 -4.67
C GLN A 221 9.26 -21.11 -5.85
#